data_AF-A0A9D5LLE4-F1
#
_entry.id   AF-A0A9D5LLE4-F1
#
_cell.length_a   1.000
_cell.length_b   1.000
_cell.length_c   1.000
_cell.angle_alpha   90.00
_cell.angle_beta   90.00
_cell.angle_gamma   90.00
#
_symmetry.space_group_name_H-M   'P 1'
#
loop_
_entity.id
_entity.type
_entity.pdbx_description
1 polymer ?
#
loop_
_entity_poly.entity_id
_entity_poly.type
_entity_poly.pdbx_seq_one_letter_code
_entity_poly.pdbx_strand_id
1 'polypeptide(L)'
;MHPAEKNKKSVIQLWLNWVMVVGALSLLVIMSLWLSPVLVTLLAFAMQTGFYFLVKSNARSKIPVCFLLPHLASVILFFTGLITLLVNFLYSRWMIYRVFDMGTINEEIPFIVVLIISPVTFIVTGYAAWRGTSLGFCEECKARFGTPGERGFLGNIFSQEGKYQVRILCNLSALLTLASWVYYAVEYVNVNLNSPDRFVFFWAPIALFVCSIVYMGLRYGGLWNYYSQDMTVKSGAIHRSTLLRYLIFWDNYLCVLPPQDNPDMIMHPGHPRYDSPGNLRLPFRERMPLHEAKDYFSTLAHMQDVDMRLMYENLIGNTESNVFHYLVFLTDEQKETLLSNHPSYQFIPLSEIDRLLNSGQFDTLLSAEIVRLHTIAMAWKTYDSDGRRLYRIKHYVPTFRLRDIKKWDVDYNDSRWLTISRINEDKPFFRLRRWWNKFARTV
;
A
#
# COMPACT_ATOMS: atom_id res chain seq x y z
N MET A 1 20.21 9.83 15.87
CA MET A 1 19.42 10.67 14.94
C MET A 1 18.03 10.87 15.51
N HIS A 2 17.62 12.12 15.69
CA HIS A 2 16.40 12.46 16.42
C HIS A 2 15.16 11.96 15.64
N PRO A 3 14.11 11.44 16.30
CA PRO A 3 12.90 10.94 15.62
C PRO A 3 12.26 11.93 14.64
N ALA A 4 12.26 13.22 14.99
CA ALA A 4 11.78 14.30 14.12
C ALA A 4 12.58 14.42 12.80
N GLU A 5 13.89 14.15 12.80
CA GLU A 5 14.73 14.17 11.59
C GLU A 5 14.44 12.99 10.66
N LYS A 6 14.01 11.83 11.20
CA LYS A 6 13.64 10.66 10.40
C LYS A 6 12.31 10.85 9.67
N ASN A 7 11.31 11.42 10.32
CA ASN A 7 10.01 11.71 9.69
C ASN A 7 10.16 12.77 8.60
N LYS A 8 10.92 13.81 8.90
CA LYS A 8 11.41 14.81 7.95
C LYS A 8 11.99 14.17 6.69
N LYS A 9 13.04 13.35 6.82
CA LYS A 9 13.65 12.64 5.68
C LYS A 9 12.64 11.81 4.88
N SER A 10 11.62 11.26 5.53
CA SER A 10 10.61 10.42 4.87
C SER A 10 9.65 11.19 3.98
N VAL A 11 9.32 12.46 4.30
CA VAL A 11 8.51 13.32 3.42
C VAL A 11 9.31 13.73 2.19
N ILE A 12 10.58 14.11 2.38
CA ILE A 12 11.48 14.41 1.25
C ILE A 12 11.67 13.18 0.36
N GLN A 13 11.70 11.98 0.93
CA GLN A 13 11.78 10.74 0.16
C GLN A 13 10.61 10.55 -0.80
N LEU A 14 9.39 11.03 -0.47
CA LEU A 14 8.27 10.98 -1.43
C LEU A 14 8.52 11.86 -2.65
N TRP A 15 9.09 13.05 -2.45
CA TRP A 15 9.50 13.94 -3.54
C TRP A 15 10.66 13.34 -4.34
N LEU A 16 11.68 12.79 -3.68
CA LEU A 16 12.79 12.11 -4.37
C LEU A 16 12.29 10.92 -5.19
N ASN A 17 11.33 10.14 -4.68
CA ASN A 17 10.68 9.06 -5.43
C ASN A 17 9.98 9.60 -6.69
N TRP A 18 9.31 10.76 -6.60
CA TRP A 18 8.73 11.43 -7.78
C TRP A 18 9.81 11.81 -8.80
N VAL A 19 10.86 12.50 -8.34
CA VAL A 19 11.98 12.94 -9.19
C VAL A 19 12.67 11.78 -9.88
N MET A 20 12.94 10.68 -9.15
CA MET A 20 13.56 9.49 -9.73
C MET A 20 12.69 8.86 -10.82
N VAL A 21 11.39 8.71 -10.58
CA VAL A 21 10.47 8.07 -11.53
C VAL A 21 10.26 8.94 -12.76
N VAL A 22 9.86 10.19 -12.58
CA VAL A 22 9.64 11.11 -13.71
C VAL A 22 10.95 11.37 -14.45
N GLY A 23 12.07 11.49 -13.72
CA GLY A 23 13.40 11.64 -14.29
C GLY A 23 13.80 10.44 -15.15
N ALA A 24 13.54 9.21 -14.71
CA ALA A 24 13.81 8.01 -15.50
C ALA A 24 12.96 7.94 -16.78
N LEU A 25 11.66 8.24 -16.70
CA LEU A 25 10.78 8.28 -17.88
C LEU A 25 11.22 9.37 -18.88
N SER A 26 11.55 10.56 -18.38
CA SER A 26 12.06 11.67 -19.19
C SER A 26 13.40 11.35 -19.83
N LEU A 27 14.30 10.74 -19.06
CA LEU A 27 15.63 10.36 -19.53
C LEU A 27 15.53 9.36 -20.69
N LEU A 28 14.55 8.46 -20.67
CA LEU A 28 14.34 7.52 -21.78
C LEU A 28 13.90 8.22 -23.07
N VAL A 29 13.04 9.24 -22.98
CA VAL A 29 12.61 10.08 -24.12
C VAL A 29 13.74 10.97 -24.64
N ILE A 30 14.53 11.56 -23.74
CA ILE A 30 15.68 12.40 -24.10
C ILE A 30 16.74 11.54 -24.78
N MET A 31 17.17 10.45 -24.13
CA MET A 31 18.27 9.61 -24.62
C MET A 31 17.94 8.96 -25.97
N SER A 32 16.68 8.79 -26.35
CA SER A 32 16.34 8.27 -27.68
C SER A 32 16.71 9.19 -28.84
N LEU A 33 17.07 10.46 -28.60
CA LEU A 33 17.66 11.33 -29.63
C LEU A 33 19.08 10.93 -30.02
N TRP A 34 19.81 10.28 -29.12
CA TRP A 34 21.22 9.92 -29.31
C TRP A 34 21.48 8.40 -29.33
N LEU A 35 20.60 7.63 -28.70
CA LEU A 35 20.72 6.18 -28.61
C LEU A 35 19.97 5.49 -29.76
N SER A 36 20.57 4.41 -30.28
CA SER A 36 19.86 3.53 -31.19
C SER A 36 18.66 2.86 -30.48
N PRO A 37 17.61 2.45 -31.22
CA PRO A 37 16.43 1.81 -30.62
C PRO A 37 16.73 0.57 -29.76
N VAL A 38 17.79 -0.17 -30.12
CA VAL A 38 18.28 -1.32 -29.32
C VAL A 38 18.86 -0.85 -27.99
N LEU A 39 19.68 0.20 -27.99
CA LEU A 39 20.25 0.76 -26.76
C LEU A 39 19.17 1.37 -25.86
N VAL A 40 18.14 2.00 -26.42
CA VAL A 40 16.97 2.49 -25.67
C VAL A 40 16.25 1.34 -24.96
N THR A 41 16.11 0.19 -25.64
CA THR A 41 15.52 -1.03 -25.05
C THR A 41 16.36 -1.52 -23.86
N LEU A 42 17.67 -1.61 -24.04
CA LEU A 42 18.59 -2.02 -22.97
C LEU A 42 18.56 -1.04 -21.79
N LEU A 43 18.49 0.27 -22.07
CA LEU A 43 18.37 1.30 -21.06
C LEU A 43 17.07 1.15 -20.24
N ALA A 44 15.94 0.85 -20.90
CA ALA A 44 14.67 0.59 -20.23
C ALA A 44 14.78 -0.56 -19.23
N PHE A 45 15.35 -1.69 -19.64
CA PHE A 45 15.55 -2.86 -18.77
C PHE A 45 16.57 -2.60 -17.65
N ALA A 46 17.64 -1.85 -17.92
CA ALA A 46 18.62 -1.46 -16.91
C ALA A 46 17.97 -0.59 -15.81
N MET A 47 17.21 0.44 -16.20
CA MET A 47 16.47 1.28 -15.25
C MET A 47 15.40 0.48 -14.50
N GLN A 48 14.67 -0.40 -15.20
CA GLN A 48 13.68 -1.29 -14.59
C GLN A 48 14.28 -2.14 -13.46
N THR A 49 15.46 -2.72 -13.73
CA THR A 49 16.23 -3.52 -12.78
C THR A 49 16.67 -2.68 -11.58
N GLY A 50 17.14 -1.45 -11.81
CA GLY A 50 17.47 -0.50 -10.76
C GLY A 50 16.28 -0.21 -9.82
N PHE A 51 15.10 0.08 -10.38
CA PHE A 51 13.89 0.29 -9.60
C PHE A 51 13.43 -0.98 -8.86
N TYR A 52 13.58 -2.15 -9.47
CA TYR A 52 13.28 -3.42 -8.81
C TYR A 52 14.14 -3.62 -7.55
N PHE A 53 15.46 -3.42 -7.66
CA PHE A 53 16.37 -3.52 -6.52
C PHE A 53 16.11 -2.45 -5.46
N LEU A 54 15.76 -1.23 -5.87
CA LEU A 54 15.40 -0.14 -4.96
C LEU A 54 14.15 -0.52 -4.12
N VAL A 55 13.09 -1.00 -4.77
CA VAL A 55 11.86 -1.44 -4.10
C VAL A 55 12.14 -2.62 -3.18
N LYS A 56 12.95 -3.58 -3.63
CA LYS A 56 13.33 -4.74 -2.83
C LYS A 56 14.17 -4.35 -1.60
N SER A 57 15.11 -3.44 -1.76
CA SER A 57 15.92 -2.92 -0.65
C SER A 57 15.04 -2.21 0.38
N ASN A 58 14.09 -1.40 -0.06
CA ASN A 58 13.10 -0.80 0.83
C ASN A 58 12.19 -1.86 1.49
N ALA A 59 11.86 -2.93 0.78
CA ALA A 59 11.19 -4.09 1.38
C ALA A 59 12.08 -4.86 2.37
N ARG A 60 13.34 -4.51 2.61
CA ARG A 60 14.10 -5.00 3.77
C ARG A 60 14.17 -3.97 4.90
N SER A 61 13.82 -2.72 4.62
CA SER A 61 13.76 -1.65 5.62
C SER A 61 12.65 -1.89 6.64
N LYS A 62 12.90 -1.43 7.87
CA LYS A 62 11.90 -1.38 8.95
C LYS A 62 11.06 -0.10 8.89
N ILE A 63 11.49 0.91 8.14
CA ILE A 63 10.83 2.22 8.08
C ILE A 63 9.77 2.19 6.98
N PRO A 64 8.49 2.45 7.29
CA PRO A 64 7.41 2.37 6.30
C PRO A 64 7.36 3.64 5.45
N VAL A 65 8.20 3.75 4.43
CA VAL A 65 8.07 4.78 3.37
C VAL A 65 7.28 4.22 2.19
N CYS A 66 6.43 5.03 1.57
CA CYS A 66 5.65 4.62 0.40
C CYS A 66 6.55 4.54 -0.86
N PHE A 67 6.74 3.31 -1.36
CA PHE A 67 7.48 3.02 -2.60
C PHE A 67 6.54 2.58 -3.75
N LEU A 68 5.26 2.99 -3.69
CA LEU A 68 4.28 2.67 -4.71
C LEU A 68 4.72 3.17 -6.10
N LEU A 69 5.18 4.42 -6.19
CA LEU A 69 5.56 5.01 -7.46
C LEU A 69 6.82 4.36 -8.07
N PRO A 70 7.93 4.13 -7.32
CA PRO A 70 9.06 3.30 -7.79
C PRO A 70 8.66 1.90 -8.25
N HIS A 71 7.72 1.25 -7.57
CA HIS A 71 7.21 -0.06 -7.98
C HIS A 71 6.50 0.03 -9.34
N LEU A 72 5.61 1.02 -9.52
CA LEU A 72 4.94 1.25 -10.80
C LEU A 72 5.94 1.60 -11.90
N ALA A 73 6.98 2.37 -11.62
CA ALA A 73 8.04 2.69 -12.58
C ALA A 73 8.75 1.43 -13.09
N SER A 74 9.05 0.46 -12.22
CA SER A 74 9.62 -0.83 -12.66
C SER A 74 8.68 -1.55 -13.63
N VAL A 75 7.37 -1.55 -13.36
CA VAL A 75 6.37 -2.18 -14.25
C VAL A 75 6.26 -1.42 -15.58
N ILE A 76 6.21 -0.08 -15.55
CA ILE A 76 6.15 0.77 -16.74
C ILE A 76 7.37 0.54 -17.62
N LEU A 77 8.58 0.58 -17.04
CA LEU A 77 9.83 0.40 -17.77
C LEU A 77 9.96 -1.02 -18.33
N PHE A 78 9.46 -2.04 -17.61
CA PHE A 78 9.40 -3.41 -18.12
C PHE A 78 8.56 -3.51 -19.38
N PHE A 79 7.31 -3.02 -19.35
CA PHE A 79 6.41 -3.07 -20.50
C PHE A 79 6.86 -2.15 -21.64
N THR A 80 7.43 -0.99 -21.32
CA THR A 80 8.05 -0.10 -22.32
C THR A 80 9.19 -0.82 -23.01
N GLY A 81 10.13 -1.41 -22.26
CA GLY A 81 11.23 -2.20 -22.82
C GLY A 81 10.74 -3.39 -23.66
N LEU A 82 9.70 -4.09 -23.20
CA LEU A 82 9.10 -5.21 -23.95
C LEU A 82 8.49 -4.75 -25.28
N ILE A 83 7.71 -3.66 -25.28
CA ILE A 83 7.10 -3.12 -26.51
C ILE A 83 8.18 -2.61 -27.46
N THR A 84 9.18 -1.87 -26.95
CA THR A 84 10.30 -1.40 -27.77
C THR A 84 11.09 -2.57 -28.38
N LEU A 85 11.32 -3.64 -27.62
CA LEU A 85 11.95 -4.86 -28.13
C LEU A 85 11.12 -5.51 -29.24
N LEU A 86 9.80 -5.62 -29.05
CA LEU A 86 8.90 -6.20 -30.05
C LEU A 86 8.90 -5.37 -31.34
N VAL A 87 8.78 -4.04 -31.23
CA VAL A 87 8.81 -3.19 -32.42
C VAL A 87 10.18 -3.23 -33.09
N ASN A 88 11.29 -3.23 -32.35
CA ASN A 88 12.63 -3.44 -32.93
C ASN A 88 12.76 -4.77 -33.68
N PHE A 89 12.12 -5.83 -33.19
CA PHE A 89 12.07 -7.12 -33.86
C PHE A 89 11.22 -7.07 -35.14
N LEU A 90 10.07 -6.37 -35.12
CA LEU A 90 9.23 -6.16 -36.31
C LEU A 90 9.96 -5.36 -37.40
N TYR A 91 10.76 -4.36 -37.01
CA TYR A 91 11.58 -3.55 -37.91
C TYR A 91 12.93 -4.20 -38.25
N SER A 92 13.19 -5.43 -37.81
CA SER A 92 14.39 -6.16 -38.22
C SER A 92 14.37 -6.42 -39.72
N ARG A 93 15.55 -6.39 -40.36
CA ARG A 93 15.72 -6.67 -41.81
C ARG A 93 15.09 -7.98 -42.26
N TRP A 94 14.86 -8.93 -41.36
CA TRP A 94 14.23 -10.21 -41.70
C TRP A 94 12.69 -10.13 -41.74
N MET A 95 12.09 -9.27 -40.91
CA MET A 95 10.64 -9.21 -40.72
C MET A 95 9.98 -8.02 -41.43
N ILE A 96 10.71 -6.92 -41.62
CA ILE A 96 10.18 -5.68 -42.21
C ILE A 96 9.53 -5.94 -43.58
N TYR A 97 10.19 -6.72 -44.45
CA TYR A 97 9.71 -7.10 -45.79
C TYR A 97 8.43 -7.97 -45.79
N ARG A 98 8.05 -8.56 -44.65
CA ARG A 98 6.88 -9.44 -44.55
C ARG A 98 5.66 -8.75 -43.94
N VAL A 99 5.89 -7.69 -43.17
CA VAL A 99 4.85 -7.07 -42.33
C VAL A 99 4.46 -5.69 -42.86
N PHE A 100 5.36 -4.97 -43.53
CA PHE A 100 5.14 -3.58 -43.92
C PHE A 100 5.40 -3.30 -45.40
N ASP A 101 4.73 -2.27 -45.93
CA ASP A 101 4.93 -1.76 -47.28
C ASP A 101 6.09 -0.75 -47.31
N MET A 102 7.09 -1.00 -48.16
CA MET A 102 8.38 -0.29 -48.19
C MET A 102 8.23 1.20 -48.53
N GLY A 103 7.12 1.60 -49.17
CA GLY A 103 6.85 3.02 -49.50
C GLY A 103 6.37 3.88 -48.33
N THR A 104 6.06 3.27 -47.18
CA THR A 104 5.45 3.96 -46.03
C THR A 104 6.39 4.12 -44.84
N ILE A 105 7.56 3.48 -44.88
CA ILE A 105 8.49 3.40 -43.75
C ILE A 105 9.81 4.10 -44.06
N ASN A 106 10.20 4.97 -43.14
CA ASN A 106 11.53 5.55 -43.10
C ASN A 106 12.40 4.74 -42.13
N GLU A 107 13.43 4.08 -42.65
CA GLU A 107 14.40 3.31 -41.85
C GLU A 107 15.30 4.22 -40.99
N GLU A 108 15.39 5.52 -41.32
CA GLU A 108 16.33 6.47 -40.70
C GLU A 108 15.72 7.27 -39.55
N ILE A 109 14.39 7.33 -39.39
CA ILE A 109 13.76 8.00 -38.25
C ILE A 109 13.52 7.00 -37.13
N PRO A 110 14.37 6.98 -36.10
CA PRO A 110 14.30 5.98 -35.08
C PRO A 110 13.20 6.38 -34.11
N PHE A 111 12.18 5.53 -34.03
CA PHE A 111 11.48 5.22 -32.80
C PHE A 111 11.09 6.40 -31.89
N ILE A 112 9.89 6.94 -32.06
CA ILE A 112 9.36 7.98 -31.19
C ILE A 112 8.94 7.35 -29.84
N VAL A 113 9.87 7.30 -28.89
CA VAL A 113 9.70 6.66 -27.57
C VAL A 113 8.47 7.18 -26.83
N VAL A 114 8.17 8.47 -26.93
CA VAL A 114 7.02 9.08 -26.23
C VAL A 114 5.68 8.44 -26.64
N LEU A 115 5.56 7.94 -27.87
CA LEU A 115 4.35 7.26 -28.36
C LEU A 115 4.13 5.91 -27.68
N ILE A 116 5.14 5.34 -27.02
CA ILE A 116 5.05 4.07 -26.30
C ILE A 116 5.02 4.30 -24.79
N ILE A 117 5.98 5.06 -24.25
CA ILE A 117 6.12 5.21 -22.80
C ILE A 117 4.92 5.95 -22.19
N SER A 118 4.35 6.95 -22.87
CA SER A 118 3.19 7.70 -22.39
C SER A 118 1.94 6.81 -22.27
N PRO A 119 1.49 6.06 -23.31
CA PRO A 119 0.34 5.18 -23.16
C PRO A 119 0.56 4.03 -22.19
N VAL A 120 1.78 3.45 -22.14
CA VAL A 120 2.11 2.42 -21.13
C VAL A 120 1.99 2.99 -19.72
N THR A 121 2.51 4.20 -19.49
CA THR A 121 2.40 4.90 -18.20
C THR A 121 0.94 5.15 -17.85
N PHE A 122 0.13 5.63 -18.80
CA PHE A 122 -1.29 5.89 -18.59
C PHE A 122 -2.05 4.60 -18.23
N ILE A 123 -1.84 3.50 -18.96
CA ILE A 123 -2.51 2.22 -18.70
C ILE A 123 -2.12 1.67 -17.32
N VAL A 124 -0.83 1.63 -17.00
CA VAL A 124 -0.33 1.07 -15.73
C VAL A 124 -0.79 1.91 -14.54
N THR A 125 -0.68 3.24 -14.63
CA THR A 125 -1.10 4.14 -13.55
C THR A 125 -2.63 4.23 -13.44
N GLY A 126 -3.37 4.13 -14.54
CA GLY A 126 -4.83 4.02 -14.56
C GLY A 126 -5.32 2.73 -13.89
N TYR A 127 -4.69 1.59 -14.19
CA TYR A 127 -4.95 0.33 -13.50
C TYR A 127 -4.66 0.43 -11.99
N ALA A 128 -3.54 1.04 -11.62
CA ALA A 128 -3.19 1.26 -10.22
C ALA A 128 -4.17 2.21 -9.51
N ALA A 129 -4.63 3.27 -10.17
CA ALA A 129 -5.62 4.21 -9.66
C ALA A 129 -6.98 3.54 -9.43
N TRP A 130 -7.41 2.69 -10.37
CA TRP A 130 -8.65 1.92 -10.26
C TRP A 130 -8.61 0.89 -9.13
N ARG A 131 -7.52 0.13 -9.01
CA ARG A 131 -7.33 -0.84 -7.92
C ARG A 131 -7.19 -0.16 -6.56
N GLY A 132 -6.59 1.03 -6.53
CA GLY A 132 -6.37 1.81 -5.32
C GLY A 132 -5.64 1.00 -4.25
N THR A 133 -6.28 0.82 -3.08
CA THR A 133 -5.65 0.07 -1.97
C THR A 133 -5.68 -1.45 -2.12
N SER A 134 -6.41 -1.98 -3.11
CA SER A 134 -6.42 -3.41 -3.45
C SER A 134 -5.32 -3.80 -4.45
N LEU A 135 -4.43 -2.86 -4.78
CA LEU A 135 -3.23 -3.16 -5.55
C LEU A 135 -2.32 -4.08 -4.73
N GLY A 136 -1.79 -5.13 -5.37
CA GLY A 136 -1.08 -6.17 -4.63
C GLY A 136 0.12 -5.69 -3.81
N PHE A 137 0.83 -4.67 -4.30
CA PHE A 137 1.90 -3.99 -3.57
C PHE A 137 1.40 -3.28 -2.30
N CYS A 138 0.28 -2.55 -2.38
CA CYS A 138 -0.31 -1.88 -1.24
C CYS A 138 -0.86 -2.86 -0.21
N GLU A 139 -1.44 -3.98 -0.65
CA GLU A 139 -1.92 -5.05 0.23
C GLU A 139 -0.76 -5.72 0.97
N GLU A 140 0.37 -6.00 0.30
CA GLU A 140 1.57 -6.54 0.94
C GLU A 140 2.17 -5.53 1.93
N CYS A 141 2.19 -4.24 1.57
CA CYS A 141 2.59 -3.18 2.48
C CYS A 141 1.69 -3.16 3.73
N LYS A 142 0.36 -3.26 3.57
CA LYS A 142 -0.59 -3.33 4.70
C LYS A 142 -0.40 -4.58 5.55
N ALA A 143 -0.18 -5.73 4.93
CA ALA A 143 0.06 -6.99 5.65
C ALA A 143 1.29 -6.92 6.54
N ARG A 144 2.33 -6.21 6.09
CA ARG A 144 3.60 -6.09 6.80
C ARG A 144 3.62 -5.00 7.86
N PHE A 145 3.13 -3.81 7.54
CA PHE A 145 3.28 -2.62 8.39
C PHE A 145 1.95 -2.15 8.99
N GLY A 146 0.89 -2.96 8.88
CA GLY A 146 -0.47 -2.55 9.26
C GLY A 146 -1.11 -1.61 8.25
N THR A 147 -2.38 -1.31 8.44
CA THR A 147 -3.18 -0.32 7.72
C THR A 147 -2.66 1.11 7.94
N PRO A 148 -3.03 2.07 7.07
CA PRO A 148 -2.63 3.47 7.25
C PRO A 148 -3.00 4.05 8.62
N GLY A 149 -4.17 3.67 9.18
CA GLY A 149 -4.59 4.08 10.52
C GLY A 149 -3.70 3.51 11.62
N GLU A 150 -3.35 2.22 11.55
CA GLU A 150 -2.42 1.56 12.50
C GLU A 150 -1.03 2.18 12.49
N ARG A 151 -0.63 2.78 11.36
CA ARG A 151 0.65 3.48 11.21
C ARG A 151 0.65 4.91 11.77
N GLY A 152 -0.49 5.37 12.26
CA GLY A 152 -0.71 6.72 12.71
C GLY A 152 -0.81 7.73 11.57
N PHE A 153 -0.68 9.01 11.92
CA PHE A 153 -0.87 10.13 10.99
C PHE A 153 0.05 10.06 9.76
N LEU A 154 1.33 9.72 9.96
CA LEU A 154 2.31 9.61 8.88
C LEU A 154 1.95 8.47 7.89
N GLY A 155 1.37 7.38 8.39
CA GLY A 155 0.86 6.30 7.55
C GLY A 155 -0.29 6.74 6.65
N ASN A 156 -1.22 7.53 7.18
CA ASN A 156 -2.31 8.13 6.43
C ASN A 156 -1.81 9.07 5.33
N ILE A 157 -0.86 9.96 5.66
CA ILE A 157 -0.21 10.83 4.67
C ILE A 157 0.43 10.02 3.56
N PHE A 158 1.24 9.02 3.88
CA PHE A 158 1.94 8.21 2.88
C PHE A 158 0.97 7.46 1.95
N SER A 159 -0.16 7.00 2.48
CA SER A 159 -1.20 6.37 1.67
C SER A 159 -1.92 7.37 0.77
N GLN A 160 -2.24 8.56 1.28
CA GLN A 160 -2.91 9.62 0.54
C GLN A 160 -2.00 10.20 -0.55
N GLU A 161 -0.77 10.56 -0.20
CA GLU A 161 0.21 11.13 -1.13
C GLU A 161 0.65 10.11 -2.17
N GLY A 162 0.76 8.82 -1.82
CA GLY A 162 0.99 7.77 -2.82
C GLY A 162 -0.11 7.71 -3.88
N LYS A 163 -1.39 7.78 -3.48
CA LYS A 163 -2.52 7.84 -4.43
C LYS A 163 -2.52 9.13 -5.25
N TYR A 164 -2.15 10.25 -4.62
CA TYR A 164 -2.07 11.55 -5.28
C TYR A 164 -1.01 11.54 -6.39
N GLN A 165 0.20 11.04 -6.10
CA GLN A 165 1.26 10.87 -7.09
C GLN A 165 0.81 10.00 -8.27
N VAL A 166 0.16 8.86 -8.01
CA VAL A 166 -0.35 7.99 -9.08
C VAL A 166 -1.37 8.72 -9.96
N ARG A 167 -2.28 9.50 -9.37
CA ARG A 167 -3.27 10.29 -10.14
C ARG A 167 -2.62 11.37 -10.99
N ILE A 168 -1.65 12.12 -10.45
CA ILE A 168 -0.93 13.12 -11.25
C ILE A 168 -0.20 12.46 -12.43
N LEU A 169 0.53 11.37 -12.18
CA LEU A 169 1.26 10.69 -13.24
C LEU A 169 0.31 10.13 -14.31
N CYS A 170 -0.85 9.61 -13.90
CA CYS A 170 -1.91 9.17 -14.81
C CYS A 170 -2.43 10.33 -15.67
N ASN A 171 -2.77 11.47 -15.08
CA ASN A 171 -3.28 12.62 -15.82
C ASN A 171 -2.24 13.21 -16.78
N LEU A 172 -0.99 13.34 -16.34
CA LEU A 172 0.11 13.83 -17.19
C LEU A 172 0.38 12.89 -18.36
N SER A 173 0.41 11.57 -18.10
CA SER A 173 0.60 10.59 -19.17
C SER A 173 -0.59 10.51 -20.12
N ALA A 174 -1.83 10.65 -19.64
CA ALA A 174 -3.01 10.74 -20.49
C ALA A 174 -2.93 11.92 -21.46
N LEU A 175 -2.56 13.10 -20.95
CA LEU A 175 -2.37 14.31 -21.75
C LEU A 175 -1.28 14.11 -22.81
N LEU A 176 -0.13 13.57 -22.42
CA LEU A 176 0.98 13.30 -23.33
C LEU A 176 0.64 12.26 -24.39
N THR A 177 -0.08 11.20 -24.02
CA THR A 177 -0.55 10.19 -24.97
C THR A 177 -1.48 10.81 -26.00
N LEU A 178 -2.49 11.56 -25.55
CA LEU A 178 -3.44 12.19 -26.45
C LEU A 178 -2.75 13.18 -27.38
N ALA A 179 -1.96 14.10 -26.84
CA ALA A 179 -1.27 15.12 -27.63
C ALA A 179 -0.29 14.51 -28.64
N SER A 180 0.54 13.54 -28.22
CA SER A 180 1.55 12.93 -29.10
C SER A 180 0.90 12.09 -30.18
N TRP A 181 -0.11 11.28 -29.87
CA TRP A 181 -0.77 10.42 -30.86
C TRP A 181 -1.65 11.19 -31.84
N VAL A 182 -2.36 12.22 -31.38
CA VAL A 182 -3.15 13.08 -32.28
C VAL A 182 -2.22 13.80 -33.25
N TYR A 183 -1.11 14.36 -32.76
CA TYR A 183 -0.12 15.01 -33.61
C TYR A 183 0.52 14.01 -34.60
N TYR A 184 0.87 12.81 -34.12
CA TYR A 184 1.39 11.74 -34.97
C TYR A 184 0.41 11.31 -36.08
N ALA A 185 -0.89 11.31 -35.81
CA ALA A 185 -1.90 10.86 -36.78
C ALA A 185 -2.26 11.94 -37.83
N VAL A 186 -2.18 13.23 -37.46
CA VAL A 186 -2.70 14.32 -38.30
C VAL A 186 -1.59 15.08 -39.03
N GLU A 187 -0.47 15.37 -38.35
CA GLU A 187 0.53 16.34 -38.82
C GLU A 187 1.90 15.71 -39.12
N TYR A 188 2.18 14.54 -38.57
CA TYR A 188 3.51 13.93 -38.70
C TYR A 188 3.76 13.36 -40.11
N VAL A 189 4.87 13.79 -40.72
CA VAL A 189 5.32 13.33 -42.04
C VAL A 189 6.61 12.53 -41.88
N ASN A 190 6.62 11.29 -42.35
CA ASN A 190 7.70 10.31 -42.14
C ASN A 190 8.93 10.53 -43.04
N VAL A 191 9.36 11.78 -43.26
CA VAL A 191 10.51 12.12 -44.12
C VAL A 191 11.69 12.61 -43.28
N ASN A 192 11.43 13.48 -42.30
CA ASN A 192 12.42 14.06 -41.42
C ASN A 192 11.76 14.68 -40.17
N LEU A 193 12.48 14.68 -39.04
CA LEU A 193 12.00 15.34 -37.81
C LEU A 193 12.18 16.86 -37.91
N ASN A 194 11.08 17.54 -38.23
CA ASN A 194 11.01 19.00 -38.28
C ASN A 194 11.00 19.62 -36.87
N SER A 195 11.18 20.94 -36.78
CA SER A 195 11.16 21.66 -35.50
C SER A 195 9.88 21.42 -34.68
N PRO A 196 8.66 21.40 -35.27
CA PRO A 196 7.44 21.08 -34.54
C PRO A 196 7.42 19.64 -33.98
N ASP A 197 7.92 18.65 -34.74
CA ASP A 197 8.00 17.25 -34.29
C ASP A 197 8.91 17.12 -33.07
N ARG A 198 10.07 17.80 -33.12
CA ARG A 198 11.01 17.82 -31.99
C ARG A 198 10.38 18.45 -30.75
N PHE A 199 9.57 19.50 -30.95
CA PHE A 199 8.86 20.14 -29.85
C PHE A 199 7.83 19.21 -29.21
N VAL A 200 6.93 18.62 -30.01
CA VAL A 200 5.83 17.78 -29.49
C VAL A 200 6.36 16.49 -28.88
N PHE A 201 7.30 15.80 -29.54
CA PHE A 201 7.72 14.48 -29.10
C PHE A 201 8.79 14.47 -28.01
N PHE A 202 9.55 15.55 -27.85
CA PHE A 202 10.67 15.60 -26.89
C PHE A 202 10.53 16.75 -25.91
N TRP A 203 10.49 18.00 -26.39
CA TRP A 203 10.54 19.16 -25.50
C TRP A 203 9.28 19.34 -24.64
N ALA A 204 8.08 19.12 -25.20
CA ALA A 204 6.83 19.22 -24.46
C ALA A 204 6.74 18.20 -23.29
N PRO A 205 7.04 16.90 -23.48
CA PRO A 205 7.16 15.95 -22.37
C PRO A 205 8.13 16.39 -21.29
N ILE A 206 9.34 16.83 -21.67
CA ILE A 206 10.37 17.27 -20.73
C ILE A 206 9.90 18.48 -19.94
N ALA A 207 9.32 19.48 -20.61
CA ALA A 207 8.82 20.69 -19.96
C ALA A 207 7.72 20.36 -18.94
N LEU A 208 6.75 19.53 -19.31
CA LEU A 208 5.69 19.08 -18.40
C LEU A 208 6.25 18.33 -17.19
N PHE A 209 7.26 17.48 -17.41
CA PHE A 209 7.91 16.75 -16.33
C PHE A 209 8.71 17.66 -15.39
N VAL A 210 9.47 18.64 -15.91
CA VAL A 210 10.16 19.65 -15.11
C VAL A 210 9.16 20.47 -14.28
N CYS A 211 8.08 20.95 -14.90
CA CYS A 211 7.00 21.64 -14.19
C CYS A 211 6.41 20.76 -13.08
N SER A 212 6.22 19.47 -13.33
CA SER A 212 5.71 18.52 -12.31
C SER A 212 6.67 18.38 -11.12
N ILE A 213 7.99 18.36 -11.35
CA ILE A 213 8.99 18.24 -10.29
C ILE A 213 8.95 19.47 -9.37
N VAL A 214 8.87 20.67 -9.97
CA VAL A 214 8.74 21.93 -9.23
C VAL A 214 7.44 21.96 -8.44
N TYR A 215 6.32 21.63 -9.09
CA TYR A 215 5.01 21.59 -8.43
C TYR A 215 4.99 20.65 -7.23
N MET A 216 5.50 19.42 -7.39
CA MET A 216 5.57 18.45 -6.29
C MET A 216 6.56 18.90 -5.22
N GLY A 217 7.66 19.57 -5.59
CA GLY A 217 8.62 20.16 -4.65
C GLY A 217 7.98 21.21 -3.77
N LEU A 218 7.22 22.14 -4.35
CA LEU A 218 6.46 23.16 -3.61
C LEU A 218 5.42 22.52 -2.69
N ARG A 219 4.68 21.52 -3.16
CA ARG A 219 3.69 20.77 -2.36
C ARG A 219 4.33 20.10 -1.15
N TYR A 220 5.41 19.34 -1.35
CA TYR A 220 6.09 18.64 -0.25
C TYR A 220 6.86 19.58 0.67
N GLY A 221 7.35 20.72 0.16
CA GLY A 221 7.88 21.82 0.98
C GLY A 221 6.79 22.43 1.88
N GLY A 222 5.58 22.65 1.35
CA GLY A 222 4.43 23.08 2.14
C GLY A 222 4.04 22.07 3.22
N LEU A 223 3.96 20.78 2.86
CA LEU A 223 3.66 19.70 3.81
C LEU A 223 4.73 19.57 4.89
N TRP A 224 6.00 19.77 4.52
CA TRP A 224 7.12 19.81 5.45
C TRP A 224 7.01 20.98 6.43
N ASN A 225 6.71 22.19 5.95
CA ASN A 225 6.57 23.37 6.80
C ASN A 225 5.41 23.20 7.78
N TYR A 226 4.26 22.71 7.29
CA TYR A 226 3.12 22.35 8.13
C TYR A 226 3.50 21.36 9.23
N TYR A 227 4.22 20.29 8.88
CA TYR A 227 4.72 19.30 9.84
C TYR A 227 5.67 19.91 10.87
N SER A 228 6.56 20.82 10.45
CA SER A 228 7.52 21.45 11.33
C SER A 228 6.87 22.39 12.36
N GLN A 229 5.78 23.08 11.97
CA GLN A 229 5.07 24.03 12.82
C GLN A 229 4.08 23.34 13.77
N ASP A 230 3.30 22.37 13.31
CA ASP A 230 2.31 21.66 14.14
C ASP A 230 3.00 20.77 15.21
N MET A 231 4.17 20.20 14.88
CA MET A 231 4.98 19.45 15.85
C MET A 231 5.59 20.36 16.93
N THR A 232 5.95 21.62 16.62
CA THR A 232 6.45 22.58 17.62
C THR A 232 5.36 23.15 18.53
N VAL A 233 4.11 23.19 18.06
CA VAL A 233 2.97 23.64 18.88
C VAL A 233 2.42 22.50 19.74
N LYS A 234 2.46 21.25 19.26
CA LYS A 234 2.07 20.04 20.03
C LYS A 234 3.20 19.40 20.84
N SER A 235 4.44 19.89 20.75
CA SER A 235 5.61 19.35 21.47
C SER A 235 5.59 19.53 23.00
N GLY A 236 4.53 20.13 23.56
CA GLY A 236 4.21 19.94 24.98
C GLY A 236 3.72 18.53 25.34
N ALA A 237 3.20 17.73 24.39
CA ALA A 237 2.40 16.54 24.71
C ALA A 237 2.65 15.26 23.90
N ILE A 238 3.32 15.26 22.75
CA ILE A 238 3.54 14.01 21.97
C ILE A 238 4.95 13.45 22.22
N HIS A 239 5.13 12.87 23.41
CA HIS A 239 6.17 11.85 23.59
C HIS A 239 5.79 10.62 22.76
N ARG A 240 6.79 9.90 22.22
CA ARG A 240 6.58 8.58 21.63
C ARG A 240 5.69 7.76 22.56
N SER A 241 4.67 7.09 22.05
CA SER A 241 3.70 6.37 22.88
C SER A 241 3.59 4.90 22.52
N THR A 242 3.12 4.08 23.44
CA THR A 242 2.69 2.72 23.14
C THR A 242 1.19 2.65 23.36
N LEU A 243 0.44 2.20 22.37
CA LEU A 243 -1.00 2.00 22.45
C LEU A 243 -1.28 0.51 22.69
N LEU A 244 -1.96 0.20 23.77
CA LEU A 244 -2.50 -1.13 24.04
C LEU A 244 -3.97 -1.15 23.64
N ARG A 245 -4.37 -2.14 22.85
CA ARG A 245 -5.75 -2.34 22.41
C ARG A 245 -6.21 -3.75 22.77
N TYR A 246 -7.38 -3.86 23.39
CA TYR A 246 -7.95 -5.12 23.87
C TYR A 246 -9.26 -5.43 23.14
N LEU A 247 -9.26 -6.47 22.31
CA LEU A 247 -10.48 -7.05 21.73
C LEU A 247 -11.08 -8.01 22.76
N ILE A 248 -12.20 -7.61 23.35
CA ILE A 248 -12.85 -8.35 24.44
C ILE A 248 -13.98 -9.21 23.89
N PHE A 249 -13.90 -10.51 24.10
CA PHE A 249 -14.89 -11.49 23.66
C PHE A 249 -15.59 -12.14 24.86
N TRP A 250 -16.88 -12.41 24.67
CA TRP A 250 -17.67 -13.25 25.56
C TRP A 250 -18.54 -14.17 24.69
N ASP A 251 -18.36 -15.49 24.83
CA ASP A 251 -18.91 -16.51 23.93
C ASP A 251 -18.86 -16.08 22.45
N ASN A 252 -20.00 -15.82 21.81
CA ASN A 252 -20.10 -15.42 20.40
C ASN A 252 -20.26 -13.91 20.17
N TYR A 253 -19.89 -13.09 21.14
CA TYR A 253 -20.03 -11.64 21.08
C TYR A 253 -18.70 -10.92 21.23
N LEU A 254 -18.58 -9.78 20.56
CA LEU A 254 -17.48 -8.83 20.69
C LEU A 254 -17.97 -7.62 21.49
N CYS A 255 -17.20 -7.20 22.49
CA CYS A 255 -17.46 -5.97 23.22
C CYS A 255 -17.01 -4.75 22.41
N VAL A 256 -17.88 -3.77 22.25
CA VAL A 256 -17.63 -2.51 21.54
C VAL A 256 -18.10 -1.33 22.37
N LEU A 257 -17.42 -0.21 22.22
CA LEU A 257 -17.86 1.09 22.70
C LEU A 257 -18.67 1.76 21.58
N PRO A 258 -19.98 2.04 21.79
CA PRO A 258 -20.77 2.75 20.81
C PRO A 258 -20.31 4.21 20.63
N PRO A 259 -20.61 4.81 19.48
CA PRO A 259 -20.36 6.23 19.23
C PRO A 259 -20.95 7.12 20.32
N GLN A 260 -20.15 8.04 20.87
CA GLN A 260 -20.62 9.07 21.80
C GLN A 260 -20.80 10.39 21.06
N ASP A 261 -21.97 11.01 21.20
CA ASP A 261 -22.27 12.37 20.71
C ASP A 261 -21.76 13.42 21.71
N ASN A 262 -20.44 13.46 21.94
CA ASN A 262 -19.86 14.49 22.81
C ASN A 262 -19.24 15.62 21.97
N PRO A 263 -19.79 16.85 22.00
CA PRO A 263 -19.31 17.98 21.20
C PRO A 263 -17.91 18.48 21.59
N ASP A 264 -17.39 18.13 22.78
CA ASP A 264 -16.10 18.61 23.29
C ASP A 264 -14.92 17.67 23.02
N MET A 265 -15.17 16.44 22.56
CA MET A 265 -14.08 15.57 22.08
C MET A 265 -13.74 15.98 20.66
N ILE A 266 -12.48 16.41 20.45
CA ILE A 266 -11.92 16.66 19.11
C ILE A 266 -11.98 15.34 18.33
N MET A 267 -13.10 15.14 17.64
CA MET A 267 -13.31 13.99 16.79
C MET A 267 -12.27 14.05 15.67
N HIS A 268 -11.68 12.89 15.37
CA HIS A 268 -11.11 12.68 14.05
C HIS A 268 -12.19 13.06 13.02
N PRO A 269 -11.87 13.84 11.97
CA PRO A 269 -12.88 14.31 11.02
C PRO A 269 -13.66 13.13 10.42
N GLY A 270 -14.91 12.96 10.85
CA GLY A 270 -15.80 11.85 10.51
C GLY A 270 -16.93 11.65 11.53
N HIS A 271 -18.00 10.97 11.12
CA HIS A 271 -19.12 10.56 12.00
C HIS A 271 -18.64 9.75 13.20
N PRO A 272 -19.35 9.78 14.34
CA PRO A 272 -18.98 9.01 15.51
C PRO A 272 -19.03 7.51 15.17
N ARG A 273 -18.01 6.76 15.59
CA ARG A 273 -17.80 5.35 15.22
C ARG A 273 -17.72 4.44 16.42
N TYR A 274 -18.08 3.19 16.23
CA TYR A 274 -17.85 2.13 17.21
C TYR A 274 -16.35 1.81 17.31
N ASP A 275 -15.80 1.69 18.51
CA ASP A 275 -14.39 1.30 18.72
C ASP A 275 -14.24 0.23 19.82
N SER A 276 -13.02 -0.30 19.95
CA SER A 276 -12.61 -1.16 21.05
C SER A 276 -12.67 -0.38 22.37
N PRO A 277 -13.34 -0.91 23.41
CA PRO A 277 -13.45 -0.24 24.71
C PRO A 277 -12.14 -0.22 25.50
N GLY A 278 -11.27 -1.21 25.30
CA GLY A 278 -9.99 -1.32 26.03
C GLY A 278 -8.85 -0.67 25.27
N ASN A 279 -8.69 0.65 25.37
CA ASN A 279 -7.57 1.38 24.77
C ASN A 279 -6.76 2.10 25.86
N LEU A 280 -5.45 1.82 25.96
CA LEU A 280 -4.56 2.48 26.92
C LEU A 280 -3.31 3.05 26.23
N ARG A 281 -3.03 4.33 26.47
CA ARG A 281 -1.83 4.99 25.94
C ARG A 281 -0.76 5.12 27.02
N LEU A 282 0.39 4.54 26.75
CA LEU A 282 1.56 4.52 27.63
C LEU A 282 2.71 5.31 27.01
N PRO A 283 3.74 5.70 27.79
CA PRO A 283 5.03 6.08 27.25
C PRO A 283 5.61 4.98 26.35
N PHE A 284 6.40 5.35 25.36
CA PHE A 284 6.96 4.40 24.39
C PHE A 284 7.74 3.26 25.05
N ARG A 285 7.39 2.05 24.62
CA ARG A 285 8.08 0.81 24.96
C ARG A 285 8.27 -0.03 23.71
N GLU A 286 9.47 -0.57 23.56
CA GLU A 286 9.81 -1.45 22.42
C GLU A 286 9.14 -2.82 22.52
N ARG A 287 8.87 -3.28 23.74
CA ARG A 287 8.20 -4.55 24.03
C ARG A 287 7.18 -4.35 25.13
N MET A 288 6.09 -5.12 25.07
CA MET A 288 5.08 -5.17 26.11
C MET A 288 4.91 -6.61 26.59
N PRO A 289 5.49 -6.98 27.74
CA PRO A 289 5.29 -8.30 28.33
C PRO A 289 3.80 -8.57 28.61
N LEU A 290 3.38 -9.83 28.43
CA LEU A 290 1.97 -10.20 28.60
C LEU A 290 1.45 -9.96 30.02
N HIS A 291 2.28 -10.15 31.04
CA HIS A 291 1.89 -9.91 32.43
C HIS A 291 1.56 -8.44 32.68
N GLU A 292 2.38 -7.51 32.18
CA GLU A 292 2.11 -6.07 32.32
C GLU A 292 0.83 -5.66 31.57
N ALA A 293 0.62 -6.20 30.36
CA ALA A 293 -0.63 -5.97 29.63
C ALA A 293 -1.85 -6.49 30.40
N LYS A 294 -1.74 -7.66 31.05
CA LYS A 294 -2.77 -8.19 31.94
C LYS A 294 -3.03 -7.28 33.14
N ASP A 295 -1.99 -6.73 33.77
CA ASP A 295 -2.14 -5.81 34.91
C ASP A 295 -2.86 -4.51 34.51
N TYR A 296 -2.50 -3.95 33.35
CA TYR A 296 -3.17 -2.78 32.80
C TYR A 296 -4.64 -3.04 32.49
N PHE A 297 -4.95 -4.18 31.87
CA PHE A 297 -6.35 -4.56 31.61
C PHE A 297 -7.12 -4.80 32.90
N SER A 298 -6.51 -5.49 33.87
CA SER A 298 -7.12 -5.79 35.18
C SER A 298 -7.49 -4.50 35.92
N THR A 299 -6.64 -3.48 35.81
CA THR A 299 -6.90 -2.15 36.35
C THR A 299 -8.05 -1.45 35.63
N LEU A 300 -8.08 -1.51 34.29
CA LEU A 300 -9.11 -0.86 33.46
C LEU A 300 -10.50 -1.52 33.62
N ALA A 301 -10.53 -2.84 33.71
CA ALA A 301 -11.75 -3.64 33.78
C ALA A 301 -12.20 -3.94 35.23
N HIS A 302 -11.40 -3.55 36.23
CA HIS A 302 -11.60 -3.85 37.65
C HIS A 302 -11.85 -5.35 37.93
N MET A 303 -11.05 -6.21 37.31
CA MET A 303 -11.16 -7.68 37.44
C MET A 303 -9.80 -8.34 37.41
N GLN A 304 -9.67 -9.52 38.02
CA GLN A 304 -8.44 -10.30 38.05
C GLN A 304 -8.59 -11.61 37.28
N ASP A 305 -7.45 -12.24 36.99
CA ASP A 305 -7.32 -13.55 36.34
C ASP A 305 -8.07 -13.67 35.01
N VAL A 306 -7.82 -12.71 34.12
CA VAL A 306 -8.42 -12.69 32.79
C VAL A 306 -7.60 -13.51 31.81
N ASP A 307 -8.29 -14.34 31.03
CA ASP A 307 -7.68 -15.06 29.92
C ASP A 307 -7.35 -14.08 28.78
N MET A 308 -6.06 -13.84 28.57
CA MET A 308 -5.55 -12.88 27.61
C MET A 308 -4.40 -13.47 26.81
N ARG A 309 -4.42 -13.18 25.51
CA ARG A 309 -3.39 -13.56 24.55
C ARG A 309 -2.99 -12.37 23.67
N LEU A 310 -1.71 -12.26 23.34
CA LEU A 310 -1.24 -11.34 22.29
C LEU A 310 -1.78 -11.80 20.92
N MET A 311 -2.51 -10.93 20.23
CA MET A 311 -2.95 -11.17 18.86
C MET A 311 -1.80 -10.90 17.90
N TYR A 312 -1.45 -9.62 17.74
CA TYR A 312 -0.37 -9.18 16.88
C TYR A 312 0.19 -7.85 17.37
N GLU A 313 1.40 -7.54 16.92
CA GLU A 313 2.07 -6.28 17.20
C GLU A 313 2.32 -5.52 15.89
N ASN A 314 2.03 -4.23 15.92
CA ASN A 314 2.46 -3.31 14.88
C ASN A 314 3.70 -2.59 15.39
N LEU A 315 4.86 -3.21 15.18
CA LEU A 315 6.16 -2.59 15.40
C LEU A 315 6.40 -1.56 14.29
N ILE A 316 6.02 -0.31 14.54
CA ILE A 316 6.24 0.74 13.57
C ILE A 316 7.71 1.15 13.62
N GLY A 317 8.44 1.09 12.49
CA GLY A 317 9.78 1.70 12.38
C GLY A 317 9.78 3.23 12.26
N ASN A 318 8.59 3.84 12.30
CA ASN A 318 8.36 5.27 12.50
C ASN A 318 8.36 5.62 14.00
N THR A 319 8.25 6.91 14.29
CA THR A 319 8.63 7.47 15.58
C THR A 319 7.45 7.84 16.48
N GLU A 320 6.20 7.51 16.11
CA GLU A 320 5.03 8.01 16.83
C GLU A 320 4.44 7.01 17.84
N SER A 321 4.25 5.74 17.49
CA SER A 321 3.78 4.76 18.47
C SER A 321 3.89 3.28 18.09
N ASN A 322 4.18 2.40 19.05
CA ASN A 322 3.93 0.97 18.88
C ASN A 322 2.48 0.64 19.24
N VAL A 323 1.84 -0.28 18.53
CA VAL A 323 0.50 -0.77 18.88
C VAL A 323 0.56 -2.27 19.17
N PHE A 324 0.10 -2.66 20.35
CA PHE A 324 -0.03 -4.06 20.75
C PHE A 324 -1.50 -4.41 20.88
N HIS A 325 -1.92 -5.44 20.16
CA HIS A 325 -3.31 -5.88 20.07
C HIS A 325 -3.46 -7.19 20.84
N TYR A 326 -4.38 -7.23 21.80
CA TYR A 326 -4.64 -8.38 22.66
C TYR A 326 -6.05 -8.92 22.47
N LEU A 327 -6.21 -10.23 22.54
CA LEU A 327 -7.48 -10.92 22.66
C LEU A 327 -7.74 -11.19 24.13
N VAL A 328 -8.93 -10.84 24.60
CA VAL A 328 -9.38 -11.04 25.97
C VAL A 328 -10.64 -11.90 25.94
N PHE A 329 -10.72 -12.95 26.75
CA PHE A 329 -11.88 -13.84 26.82
C PHE A 329 -12.46 -13.82 28.23
N LEU A 330 -13.74 -13.44 28.33
CA LEU A 330 -14.44 -13.31 29.60
C LEU A 330 -15.33 -14.52 29.91
N THR A 331 -15.44 -14.85 31.21
CA THR A 331 -16.50 -15.70 31.75
C THR A 331 -17.82 -14.91 31.91
N ASP A 332 -18.92 -15.59 32.20
CA ASP A 332 -20.22 -14.94 32.46
C ASP A 332 -20.12 -13.95 33.63
N GLU A 333 -19.49 -14.33 34.73
CA GLU A 333 -19.27 -13.48 35.91
C GLU A 333 -18.43 -12.23 35.59
N GLN A 334 -17.36 -12.42 34.81
CA GLN A 334 -16.48 -11.32 34.39
C GLN A 334 -17.20 -10.36 33.43
N LYS A 335 -18.05 -10.87 32.54
CA LYS A 335 -18.85 -10.05 31.63
C LYS A 335 -19.85 -9.16 32.39
N GLU A 336 -20.55 -9.71 33.38
CA GLU A 336 -21.45 -8.90 34.24
C GLU A 336 -20.69 -7.86 35.07
N THR A 337 -19.51 -8.22 35.58
CA THR A 337 -18.63 -7.28 36.29
C THR A 337 -18.18 -6.12 35.39
N LEU A 338 -17.79 -6.42 34.15
CA LEU A 338 -17.38 -5.40 33.18
C LEU A 338 -18.51 -4.42 32.87
N LEU A 339 -19.71 -4.93 32.59
CA LEU A 339 -20.88 -4.10 32.27
C LEU A 339 -21.34 -3.27 33.46
N SER A 340 -21.20 -3.78 34.68
CA SER A 340 -21.51 -3.03 35.91
C SER A 340 -20.61 -1.81 36.08
N ASN A 341 -19.31 -1.96 35.77
CA ASN A 341 -18.33 -0.87 35.87
C ASN A 341 -18.38 0.06 34.65
N HIS A 342 -18.76 -0.46 33.48
CA HIS A 342 -18.76 0.25 32.20
C HIS A 342 -20.09 0.05 31.47
N PRO A 343 -21.18 0.71 31.91
CA PRO A 343 -22.53 0.49 31.36
C PRO A 343 -22.71 0.96 29.91
N SER A 344 -21.75 1.73 29.38
CA SER A 344 -21.75 2.16 27.98
C SER A 344 -21.33 1.06 27.01
N TYR A 345 -20.67 -0.01 27.48
CA TYR A 345 -20.17 -1.08 26.63
C TYR A 345 -21.30 -1.97 26.12
N GLN A 346 -21.16 -2.46 24.89
CA GLN A 346 -22.15 -3.32 24.25
C GLN A 346 -21.49 -4.57 23.67
N PHE A 347 -22.12 -5.73 23.88
CA PHE A 347 -21.71 -7.00 23.28
C PHE A 347 -22.53 -7.27 22.03
N ILE A 348 -21.87 -7.29 20.88
CA ILE A 348 -22.52 -7.46 19.57
C ILE A 348 -22.17 -8.82 18.94
N PRO A 349 -23.13 -9.50 18.29
CA PRO A 349 -22.88 -10.78 17.63
C PRO A 349 -22.19 -10.60 16.27
N LEU A 350 -21.68 -11.70 15.71
CA LEU A 350 -20.97 -11.69 14.41
C LEU A 350 -21.77 -11.07 13.26
N SER A 351 -23.09 -11.30 13.20
CA SER A 351 -23.95 -10.72 12.16
C SER A 351 -23.97 -9.19 12.20
N GLU A 352 -23.93 -8.63 13.39
CA GLU A 352 -23.92 -7.19 13.61
C GLU A 352 -22.53 -6.61 13.31
N ILE A 353 -21.47 -7.34 13.66
CA ILE A 353 -20.09 -6.99 13.27
C ILE A 353 -19.98 -6.89 11.75
N ASP A 354 -20.49 -7.87 11.00
CA ASP A 354 -20.45 -7.84 9.53
C ASP A 354 -21.23 -6.65 8.97
N ARG A 355 -22.39 -6.32 9.55
CA ARG A 355 -23.20 -5.15 9.16
C ARG A 355 -22.46 -3.83 9.41
N LEU A 356 -21.84 -3.67 10.58
CA LEU A 356 -21.10 -2.47 10.98
C LEU A 356 -19.79 -2.29 10.19
N LEU A 357 -19.09 -3.39 9.87
CA LEU A 357 -17.92 -3.38 9.00
C LEU A 357 -18.29 -2.92 7.58
N ASN A 358 -19.33 -3.51 6.99
CA ASN A 358 -19.73 -3.21 5.61
C ASN A 358 -20.31 -1.79 5.47
N SER A 359 -20.94 -1.26 6.52
CA SER A 359 -21.45 0.12 6.57
C SER A 359 -20.40 1.17 6.94
N GLY A 360 -19.17 0.75 7.29
CA GLY A 360 -18.08 1.67 7.63
C GLY A 360 -18.26 2.40 8.96
N GLN A 361 -19.05 1.84 9.88
CA GLN A 361 -19.39 2.43 11.18
C GLN A 361 -18.39 2.10 12.29
N PHE A 362 -17.43 1.20 12.05
CA PHE A 362 -16.31 0.96 12.95
C PHE A 362 -15.18 1.97 12.76
N ASP A 363 -14.45 2.21 13.85
CA ASP A 363 -13.15 2.86 13.78
C ASP A 363 -12.20 2.08 12.84
N THR A 364 -11.28 2.81 12.23
CA THR A 364 -10.33 2.24 11.26
C THR A 364 -9.42 1.18 11.87
N LEU A 365 -9.02 1.33 13.14
CA LEU A 365 -8.19 0.35 13.86
C LEU A 365 -9.00 -0.91 14.18
N LEU A 366 -10.21 -0.74 14.74
CA LEU A 366 -11.09 -1.88 15.03
C LEU A 366 -11.45 -2.67 13.77
N SER A 367 -11.73 -1.96 12.67
CA SER A 367 -11.96 -2.58 11.37
C SER A 367 -10.75 -3.42 10.91
N ALA A 368 -9.54 -2.88 11.05
CA ALA A 368 -8.31 -3.57 10.67
C ALA A 368 -8.07 -4.82 11.52
N GLU A 369 -8.28 -4.71 12.84
CA GLU A 369 -8.18 -5.80 13.82
C GLU A 369 -9.13 -6.96 13.46
N ILE A 370 -10.42 -6.67 13.27
CA ILE A 370 -11.44 -7.70 12.97
C ILE A 370 -11.17 -8.34 11.61
N VAL A 371 -10.87 -7.55 10.58
CA VAL A 371 -10.58 -8.06 9.23
C VAL A 371 -9.33 -8.94 9.25
N ARG A 372 -8.28 -8.56 9.99
CA ARG A 372 -7.05 -9.35 10.12
C ARG A 372 -7.32 -10.66 10.85
N LEU A 373 -8.00 -10.61 11.99
CA LEU A 373 -8.41 -11.76 12.79
C LEU A 373 -9.16 -12.78 11.93
N HIS A 374 -10.22 -12.31 11.26
CA HIS A 374 -11.05 -13.14 10.40
C HIS A 374 -10.26 -13.72 9.22
N THR A 375 -9.51 -12.87 8.49
CA THR A 375 -8.76 -13.29 7.28
C THR A 375 -7.71 -14.36 7.60
N ILE A 376 -6.94 -14.17 8.68
CA ILE A 376 -5.89 -15.12 9.07
C ILE A 376 -6.53 -16.42 9.59
N ALA A 377 -7.52 -16.33 10.48
CA ALA A 377 -8.18 -17.52 11.00
C ALA A 377 -8.83 -18.35 9.89
N MET A 378 -9.49 -17.71 8.93
CA MET A 378 -10.11 -18.39 7.81
C MET A 378 -9.10 -18.98 6.83
N ALA A 379 -7.98 -18.31 6.60
CA ALA A 379 -6.89 -18.88 5.80
C ALA A 379 -6.28 -20.11 6.48
N TRP A 380 -5.97 -20.03 7.77
CA TRP A 380 -5.42 -21.11 8.58
C TRP A 380 -6.35 -22.33 8.65
N LYS A 381 -7.66 -22.11 8.82
CA LYS A 381 -8.65 -23.20 8.84
C LYS A 381 -8.83 -23.89 7.49
N THR A 382 -8.55 -23.20 6.37
CA THR A 382 -8.88 -23.70 5.03
C THR A 382 -7.68 -24.30 4.33
N TYR A 383 -6.48 -23.75 4.57
CA TYR A 383 -5.27 -24.06 3.81
C TYR A 383 -4.10 -24.45 4.72
N ASP A 384 -3.18 -25.22 4.18
CA ASP A 384 -1.88 -25.47 4.79
C ASP A 384 -0.94 -24.25 4.65
N SER A 385 0.25 -24.33 5.25
CA SER A 385 1.30 -23.30 5.16
C SER A 385 1.80 -23.05 3.74
N ASP A 386 1.43 -23.92 2.81
CA ASP A 386 1.80 -23.96 1.40
C ASP A 386 0.71 -23.39 0.49
N GLY A 387 -0.45 -23.01 1.06
CA GLY A 387 -1.62 -22.50 0.37
C GLY A 387 -2.47 -23.56 -0.34
N ARG A 388 -2.26 -24.85 -0.04
CA ARG A 388 -3.11 -25.96 -0.53
C ARG A 388 -4.24 -26.21 0.44
N ARG A 389 -5.38 -26.68 -0.05
CA ARG A 389 -6.54 -26.95 0.81
C ARG A 389 -6.26 -28.10 1.79
N LEU A 390 -6.68 -27.91 3.04
CA LEU A 390 -6.72 -28.98 4.04
C LEU A 390 -7.85 -29.98 3.73
N TYR A 391 -8.99 -29.47 3.24
CA TYR A 391 -10.15 -30.27 2.89
C TYR A 391 -10.26 -30.41 1.37
N ARG A 392 -10.38 -31.65 0.87
CA ARG A 392 -10.50 -31.94 -0.58
C ARG A 392 -11.83 -31.49 -1.19
N ILE A 393 -12.74 -30.92 -0.40
CA ILE A 393 -14.02 -30.41 -0.87
C ILE A 393 -13.80 -29.02 -1.46
N LYS A 394 -14.00 -28.91 -2.78
CA LYS A 394 -13.90 -27.64 -3.50
C LYS A 394 -14.97 -26.67 -2.99
N HIS A 395 -14.59 -25.40 -2.79
CA HIS A 395 -15.45 -24.34 -2.27
C HIS A 395 -15.97 -24.52 -0.83
N TYR A 396 -15.51 -25.53 -0.08
CA TYR A 396 -15.80 -25.59 1.35
C TYR A 396 -15.17 -24.39 2.07
N VAL A 397 -15.97 -23.70 2.88
CA VAL A 397 -15.57 -22.60 3.75
C VAL A 397 -15.90 -23.00 5.18
N PRO A 398 -14.88 -23.16 6.06
CA PRO A 398 -15.09 -23.48 7.47
C PRO A 398 -15.97 -22.44 8.17
N THR A 399 -16.73 -22.84 9.19
CA THR A 399 -17.51 -21.88 9.98
C THR A 399 -16.57 -21.04 10.86
N PHE A 400 -16.82 -19.73 10.90
CA PHE A 400 -16.19 -18.79 11.82
C PHE A 400 -17.13 -18.54 13.01
N ARG A 401 -16.64 -18.75 14.23
CA ARG A 401 -17.35 -18.48 15.49
C ARG A 401 -16.39 -17.79 16.44
N LEU A 402 -16.86 -16.73 17.11
CA LEU A 402 -15.98 -15.94 18.00
C LEU A 402 -15.54 -16.74 19.22
N ARG A 403 -16.43 -17.59 19.77
CA ARG A 403 -16.10 -18.42 20.95
C ARG A 403 -14.94 -19.40 20.73
N ASP A 404 -14.73 -19.79 19.48
CA ASP A 404 -13.73 -20.78 19.11
C ASP A 404 -12.33 -20.15 18.99
N ILE A 405 -12.22 -18.80 18.91
CA ILE A 405 -10.95 -18.07 18.79
C ILE A 405 -9.98 -18.46 19.90
N LYS A 406 -10.49 -18.62 21.14
CA LYS A 406 -9.72 -19.04 22.31
C LYS A 406 -8.96 -20.35 22.10
N LYS A 407 -9.50 -21.26 21.27
CA LYS A 407 -8.95 -22.60 21.04
C LYS A 407 -7.99 -22.68 19.85
N TRP A 408 -7.87 -21.64 19.03
CA TRP A 408 -7.07 -21.71 17.81
C TRP A 408 -5.61 -21.42 18.10
N ASP A 409 -4.72 -22.33 17.70
CA ASP A 409 -3.27 -22.12 17.78
C ASP A 409 -2.74 -21.49 16.48
N VAL A 410 -3.13 -20.23 16.23
CA VAL A 410 -2.69 -19.48 15.05
C VAL A 410 -1.89 -18.25 15.45
N ASP A 411 -0.75 -18.05 14.82
CA ASP A 411 0.05 -16.83 14.98
C ASP A 411 -0.49 -15.73 14.06
N TYR A 412 -1.18 -14.73 14.63
CA TYR A 412 -1.72 -13.60 13.88
C TYR A 412 -0.65 -12.56 13.49
N ASN A 413 0.58 -12.67 13.98
CA ASN A 413 1.73 -11.90 13.47
C ASN A 413 2.26 -12.45 12.15
N ASP A 414 2.01 -13.72 11.82
CA ASP A 414 2.55 -14.34 10.63
C ASP A 414 1.87 -13.82 9.34
N SER A 415 2.54 -12.89 8.68
CA SER A 415 2.12 -12.31 7.40
C SER A 415 1.97 -13.33 6.26
N ARG A 416 2.48 -14.57 6.41
CA ARG A 416 2.26 -15.64 5.43
C ARG A 416 0.77 -15.97 5.29
N TRP A 417 0.00 -15.97 6.37
CA TRP A 417 -1.44 -16.24 6.30
C TRP A 417 -2.21 -15.20 5.49
N LEU A 418 -1.82 -13.93 5.58
CA LEU A 418 -2.35 -12.85 4.74
C LEU A 418 -1.95 -13.00 3.26
N THR A 419 -0.83 -13.68 2.97
CA THR A 419 -0.45 -14.03 1.61
C THR A 419 -1.28 -15.21 1.10
N ILE A 420 -1.44 -16.26 1.92
CA ILE A 420 -2.18 -17.49 1.59
C ILE A 420 -3.65 -17.19 1.33
N SER A 421 -4.27 -16.29 2.11
CA SER A 421 -5.66 -15.87 1.87
C SER A 421 -5.87 -15.30 0.45
N ARG A 422 -4.82 -14.75 -0.16
CA ARG A 422 -4.83 -14.15 -1.51
C ARG A 422 -4.37 -15.11 -2.60
N ILE A 423 -3.38 -15.96 -2.29
CA ILE A 423 -2.74 -16.87 -3.23
C ILE A 423 -2.80 -18.27 -2.63
N ASN A 424 -3.85 -18.97 -3.01
CA ASN A 424 -4.13 -20.34 -2.61
C ASN A 424 -4.62 -21.14 -3.81
N GLU A 425 -4.79 -22.44 -3.58
CA GLU A 425 -5.19 -23.44 -4.57
C GLU A 425 -6.51 -23.12 -5.30
N ASP A 426 -7.41 -22.35 -4.68
CA ASP A 426 -8.68 -21.96 -5.34
C ASP A 426 -8.53 -20.83 -6.34
N LYS A 427 -7.38 -20.15 -6.36
CA LYS A 427 -7.15 -19.02 -7.25
C LYS A 427 -6.58 -19.48 -8.59
N PRO A 428 -7.01 -18.87 -9.71
CA PRO A 428 -6.44 -19.13 -11.02
C PRO A 428 -4.92 -18.97 -11.03
N PHE A 429 -4.25 -19.87 -11.76
CA PHE A 429 -2.80 -19.89 -11.91
C PHE A 429 -2.02 -19.99 -10.58
N PHE A 430 -2.60 -20.64 -9.55
CA PHE A 430 -1.97 -20.82 -8.24
C PHE A 430 -0.51 -21.26 -8.32
N ARG A 431 -0.20 -22.30 -9.10
CA ARG A 431 1.16 -22.83 -9.25
C ARG A 431 2.13 -21.78 -9.81
N LEU A 432 1.73 -21.06 -10.85
CA LEU A 432 2.54 -20.01 -11.47
C LEU A 432 2.75 -18.81 -10.52
N ARG A 433 1.68 -18.35 -9.87
CA ARG A 433 1.73 -17.24 -8.91
C ARG A 433 2.58 -17.60 -7.69
N ARG A 434 2.48 -18.83 -7.20
CA ARG A 434 3.29 -19.34 -6.09
C ARG A 434 4.77 -19.41 -6.48
N TRP A 435 5.08 -19.95 -7.67
CA TRP A 435 6.45 -19.99 -8.18
C TRP A 435 7.04 -18.58 -8.31
N TRP A 436 6.30 -17.65 -8.92
CA TRP A 436 6.71 -16.25 -9.07
C TRP A 436 6.97 -15.57 -7.72
N ASN A 437 6.07 -15.75 -6.76
CA ASN A 437 6.26 -15.17 -5.43
C ASN A 437 7.43 -15.79 -4.67
N LYS A 438 7.67 -17.09 -4.83
CA LYS A 438 8.86 -17.74 -4.24
C LYS A 438 10.12 -17.13 -4.86
N PHE A 439 10.16 -16.96 -6.18
CA PHE A 439 11.29 -16.33 -6.86
C PHE A 439 11.51 -14.88 -6.40
N ALA A 440 10.46 -14.04 -6.43
CA ALA A 440 10.53 -12.63 -6.03
C ALA A 440 10.90 -12.41 -4.54
N ARG A 441 10.56 -13.37 -3.67
CA ARG A 441 10.96 -13.34 -2.25
C ARG A 441 12.41 -13.80 -2.03
N THR A 442 12.88 -14.77 -2.81
CA THR A 442 14.20 -15.41 -2.62
C THR A 442 15.35 -14.65 -3.32
N VAL A 443 15.08 -14.01 -4.46
CA VAL A 443 16.05 -13.16 -5.19
C VAL A 443 15.84 -11.72 -4.83
#